data_AF-A0A2T6V329-F1
#
_entry.id   AF-A0A2T6V329-F1
#
_cell.length_a   1.000
_cell.length_b   1.000
_cell.length_c   1.000
_cell.angle_alpha   90.00
_cell.angle_beta   90.00
_cell.angle_gamma   90.00
#
_symmetry.space_group_name_H-M   'P 1'
#
loop_
_entity.id
_entity.type
_entity.pdbx_description
1 polymer ?
#
loop_
_entity_poly.entity_id
_entity_poly.type
_entity_poly.pdbx_seq_one_letter_code
_entity_poly.pdbx_strand_id
1 'polypeptide(L)'
;KYSFPKKGDILISASGTIGRAVIYDGKPAYFQDSNIVWIDNDETLVKNDFLFYAYSHVKWNTEHTTILRLYNDNFKNTLIPLPP
;
A
#
# COMPACT_ATOMS: atom_id res chain seq x y z
N LYS A 1 -4.46 16.78 12.50
CA LYS A 1 -4.69 15.40 12.96
C LYS A 1 -3.92 14.51 12.01
N TYR A 2 -2.91 13.76 12.49
CA TYR A 2 -2.19 12.83 11.63
C TYR A 2 -3.10 11.64 11.36
N SER A 3 -3.30 11.32 10.08
CA SER A 3 -4.01 10.10 9.69
C SER A 3 -3.15 8.91 10.11
N PHE A 4 -3.77 7.89 10.67
CA PHE A 4 -3.11 6.68 11.14
C PHE A 4 -3.91 5.48 10.60
N PRO A 5 -3.25 4.40 10.16
CA PRO A 5 -3.95 3.25 9.62
C PRO A 5 -4.85 2.61 10.68
N LYS A 6 -5.98 2.08 10.23
CA LYS A 6 -6.90 1.28 11.03
C LYS A 6 -6.46 -0.17 10.98
N LYS A 7 -6.74 -0.92 12.05
CA LYS A 7 -6.49 -2.38 12.04
C LYS A 7 -7.20 -3.00 10.84
N GLY A 8 -6.47 -3.79 10.04
CA GLY A 8 -6.97 -4.36 8.79
C GLY A 8 -6.58 -3.57 7.54
N ASP A 9 -6.09 -2.34 7.66
CA ASP A 9 -5.57 -1.59 6.52
C ASP A 9 -4.28 -2.21 5.98
N ILE A 10 -4.00 -1.95 4.72
CA ILE A 10 -2.83 -2.49 4.03
C ILE A 10 -1.73 -1.45 4.10
N LEU A 11 -0.55 -1.87 4.57
CA LEU A 11 0.67 -1.09 4.53
C LEU A 11 1.55 -1.60 3.40
N ILE A 12 2.09 -0.70 2.59
CA ILE A 12 2.96 -1.02 1.47
C ILE A 12 4.27 -0.25 1.60
N SER A 13 5.40 -0.95 1.47
CA SER A 13 6.71 -0.32 1.42
C SER A 13 6.90 0.47 0.12
N ALA A 14 7.13 1.77 0.27
CA ALA A 14 7.41 2.70 -0.82
C ALA A 14 8.91 2.81 -1.13
N SER A 15 9.78 2.32 -0.26
CA SER A 15 11.25 2.33 -0.42
C SER A 15 11.86 1.03 0.15
N GLY A 16 13.11 0.74 -0.22
CA GLY A 16 13.80 -0.49 0.21
C GLY A 16 13.24 -1.74 -0.50
N THR A 17 12.60 -2.65 0.25
CA THR A 17 11.89 -3.80 -0.34
C THR A 17 10.56 -3.35 -0.92
N ILE A 18 10.60 -2.58 -2.00
CA ILE A 18 9.45 -1.89 -2.59
C ILE A 18 8.32 -2.85 -2.93
N GLY A 19 7.08 -2.41 -2.65
CA GLY A 19 5.87 -3.15 -3.01
C GLY A 19 5.50 -4.28 -2.05
N ARG A 20 6.25 -4.47 -0.96
CA ARG A 20 5.89 -5.42 0.08
C ARG A 20 4.65 -4.91 0.81
N ALA A 21 3.56 -5.63 0.66
CA ALA A 21 2.32 -5.39 1.39
C ALA A 21 2.29 -6.19 2.71
N VAL A 22 1.70 -5.62 3.76
CA VAL A 22 1.35 -6.29 5.01
C VAL A 22 0.01 -5.76 5.54
N ILE A 23 -0.74 -6.59 6.25
CA ILE A 23 -1.97 -6.16 6.93
C ILE A 23 -1.61 -5.57 8.29
N TYR A 24 -2.12 -4.39 8.59
CA TYR A 24 -1.87 -3.71 9.84
C TYR A 24 -2.61 -4.38 11.00
N ASP A 25 -1.88 -4.76 12.06
CA ASP A 25 -2.41 -5.50 13.20
C ASP A 25 -3.04 -4.59 14.28
N GLY A 26 -2.98 -3.27 14.10
CA GLY A 26 -3.49 -2.28 15.03
C GLY A 26 -2.52 -1.94 16.17
N LYS A 27 -1.33 -2.55 16.21
CA LYS A 27 -0.33 -2.24 17.25
C LYS A 27 0.45 -1.00 16.89
N PRO A 28 0.78 -0.12 17.86
CA PRO A 28 1.62 1.04 17.61
C PRO A 28 2.91 0.62 16.93
N ALA A 29 3.16 1.17 15.75
CA ALA A 29 4.38 0.97 15.00
C ALA A 29 4.85 2.33 14.50
N TYR A 30 6.18 2.50 14.47
CA TYR A 30 6.77 3.70 13.92
C TYR A 30 6.82 3.56 12.40
N PHE A 31 6.09 4.43 11.71
CA PHE A 31 6.10 4.52 10.26
C PHE A 31 6.86 5.79 9.89
N GLN A 32 8.00 5.64 9.22
CA GLN A 32 8.64 6.79 8.59
C GLN A 32 7.85 7.09 7.32
N ASP A 33 7.22 8.27 7.25
CA ASP A 33 6.28 8.67 6.18
C ASP A 33 6.84 8.48 4.76
N SER A 34 8.16 8.48 4.62
CA SER A 34 8.85 8.28 3.35
C SER A 34 8.92 6.83 2.86
N ASN A 35 8.67 5.85 3.74
CA ASN A 35 8.99 4.45 3.47
C ASN A 35 7.75 3.55 3.44
N ILE A 36 6.66 3.98 4.07
CA ILE A 36 5.44 3.18 4.21
C ILE A 36 4.25 4.04 3.82
N VAL A 37 3.45 3.52 2.90
CA VAL A 37 2.14 4.08 2.51
C VAL A 37 1.07 3.12 3.02
N TRP A 38 -0.05 3.64 3.52
CA TRP A 38 -1.21 2.81 3.84
C TRP A 38 -2.38 3.11 2.90
N ILE A 39 -3.16 2.09 2.60
CA ILE A 39 -4.35 2.19 1.75
C ILE A 39 -5.58 2.31 2.66
N ASP A 40 -6.14 3.51 2.74
CA ASP A 40 -7.46 3.75 3.36
C ASP A 40 -8.52 3.45 2.30
N ASN A 41 -8.95 2.20 2.24
CA ASN A 41 -9.93 1.70 1.30
C ASN A 41 -11.32 1.58 1.96
N ASP A 42 -12.36 1.83 1.17
CA ASP A 42 -13.73 1.55 1.58
C ASP A 42 -14.04 0.04 1.44
N GLU A 43 -14.05 -0.66 2.56
CA GLU A 43 -14.31 -2.10 2.63
C GLU A 43 -15.74 -2.53 2.22
N THR A 44 -16.63 -1.57 1.96
CA THR A 44 -17.95 -1.85 1.35
C THR A 44 -17.86 -2.08 -0.16
N LEU A 45 -16.83 -1.52 -0.82
CA LEU A 45 -16.59 -1.67 -2.25
C LEU A 45 -15.70 -2.87 -2.55
N VAL A 46 -14.59 -3.00 -1.81
CA VAL A 46 -13.62 -4.08 -2.00
C VAL A 46 -12.97 -4.44 -0.67
N LYS A 47 -12.74 -5.72 -0.41
CA LYS A 47 -12.10 -6.16 0.84
C LYS A 47 -10.60 -5.85 0.86
N ASN A 48 -10.11 -5.41 2.02
CA ASN A 48 -8.68 -5.19 2.24
C ASN A 48 -7.88 -6.48 2.04
N ASP A 49 -8.43 -7.65 2.38
CA ASP A 49 -7.79 -8.94 2.11
C ASP A 49 -7.56 -9.14 0.60
N PHE A 50 -8.55 -8.79 -0.23
CA PHE A 50 -8.41 -8.87 -1.69
C PHE A 50 -7.36 -7.88 -2.21
N LEU A 51 -7.43 -6.62 -1.76
CA LEU A 51 -6.46 -5.61 -2.14
C LEU A 51 -5.04 -5.98 -1.68
N PHE A 52 -4.88 -6.64 -0.53
CA PHE A 52 -3.59 -7.15 -0.06
C PHE A 52 -3.02 -8.13 -1.08
N TYR A 53 -3.81 -9.11 -1.54
CA TYR A 53 -3.36 -10.04 -2.58
C TYR A 53 -3.10 -9.32 -3.90
N ALA A 54 -3.96 -8.39 -4.31
CA ALA A 54 -3.78 -7.63 -5.54
C ALA A 54 -2.45 -6.86 -5.53
N TYR A 55 -2.24 -5.99 -4.52
CA TYR A 55 -1.02 -5.18 -4.40
C TYR A 55 0.25 -6.03 -4.20
N SER A 56 0.14 -7.20 -3.55
CA SER A 56 1.27 -8.13 -3.41
C SER A 56 1.72 -8.73 -4.75
N HIS A 57 0.84 -8.77 -5.76
CA HIS A 57 1.14 -9.30 -7.09
C HIS A 57 1.32 -8.21 -8.16
N VAL A 58 1.15 -6.93 -7.79
CA VAL A 58 1.42 -5.81 -8.69
C VAL A 58 2.92 -5.74 -8.96
N LYS A 59 3.29 -5.75 -10.25
CA LYS A 59 4.64 -5.41 -10.68
C LYS A 59 4.78 -3.89 -10.67
N TRP A 60 5.35 -3.39 -9.59
CA TRP A 60 5.63 -1.97 -9.42
C TRP A 60 6.69 -1.50 -10.42
N ASN A 61 6.32 -0.55 -11.28
CA ASN A 61 7.27 0.13 -12.14
C ASN A 61 7.73 1.42 -11.43
N THR A 62 8.97 1.42 -10.98
CA THR A 62 9.61 2.58 -10.37
C THR A 62 10.43 3.31 -11.41
N GLU A 63 10.59 4.63 -11.26
CA GLU A 63 11.46 5.40 -12.14
C GLU A 63 12.89 4.83 -12.15
N HIS A 64 13.58 4.93 -13.30
CA HIS A 64 14.96 4.45 -13.48
C HIS A 64 15.99 5.40 -12.83
N THR A 65 15.75 5.76 -11.58
CA THR A 65 16.63 6.62 -10.78
C THR A 65 17.44 5.79 -9.78
N THR A 66 18.49 6.38 -9.21
CA THR A 66 19.39 5.70 -8.26
C THR A 66 18.69 5.22 -6.98
N ILE A 67 17.62 5.92 -6.57
CA ILE A 67 16.82 5.56 -5.40
C ILE A 67 15.41 5.22 -5.88
N LEU A 68 15.14 3.92 -5.98
CA LEU A 68 13.83 3.42 -6.36
C LEU A 68 12.79 3.83 -5.30
N ARG A 69 11.63 4.29 -5.76
CA ARG A 69 10.57 4.76 -4.89
C ARG A 69 9.19 4.64 -5.51
N LEU A 70 8.19 4.37 -4.68
CA LEU A 70 6.77 4.52 -5.01
C LEU A 70 6.22 5.82 -4.42
N TYR A 71 5.46 6.53 -5.22
CA TYR A 71 4.70 7.70 -4.83
C TYR A 71 3.20 7.38 -4.84
N ASN A 72 2.40 8.23 -4.19
CA ASN A 72 0.95 8.08 -4.12
C ASN A 72 0.31 7.92 -5.50
N ASP A 73 0.85 8.56 -6.53
CA ASP A 73 0.34 8.47 -7.90
C ASP A 73 0.57 7.09 -8.52
N ASN A 74 1.63 6.37 -8.15
CA ASN A 74 1.81 4.98 -8.59
C ASN A 74 0.66 4.10 -8.10
N PHE A 75 0.24 4.26 -6.84
CA PHE A 75 -0.88 3.51 -6.27
C PHE A 75 -2.21 3.89 -6.90
N LYS A 76 -2.48 5.19 -7.08
CA LYS A 76 -3.72 5.70 -7.70
C LYS A 76 -3.88 5.27 -9.16
N ASN A 77 -2.77 5.17 -9.90
CA ASN A 77 -2.78 4.77 -11.31
C ASN A 77 -2.73 3.24 -11.50
N THR A 78 -2.63 2.46 -10.42
CA THR A 78 -2.64 1.00 -10.50
C THR A 78 -4.05 0.50 -10.78
N LEU A 79 -4.24 -0.14 -11.92
CA LEU A 79 -5.52 -0.77 -12.28
C LEU A 79 -5.64 -2.13 -11.57
N ILE A 80 -6.62 -2.23 -10.67
CA ILE A 80 -6.95 -3.47 -9.97
C ILE A 80 -8.26 -4.01 -10.55
N PRO A 81 -8.27 -5.19 -11.19
CA PRO A 81 -9.50 -5.79 -11.66
C PRO A 81 -10.34 -6.22 -10.47
N LEU A 82 -11.55 -5.67 -10.35
CA LEU A 82 -12.49 -6.09 -9.31
C LEU A 82 -13.29 -7.30 -9.83
N PRO A 83 -13.43 -8.37 -9.01
CA PRO A 83 -14.32 -9.47 -9.35
C PRO A 83 -15.79 -8.99 -9.34
N PRO A 84 -16.68 -9.67 -10.09
CA PRO A 84 -18.11 -9.33 -10.16
C PRO A 84 -18.85 -9.59 -8.84
#